data_AF-A0A8E2JUF0-F1
#
_entry.id   AF-A0A8E2JUF0-F1
#
_cell.length_a   1.000
_cell.length_b   1.000
_cell.length_c   1.000
_cell.angle_alpha   90.00
_cell.angle_beta   90.00
_cell.angle_gamma   90.00
#
_symmetry.space_group_name_H-M   'P 1'
#
loop_
_entity.id
_entity.type
_entity.pdbx_description
1 polymer ?
#
loop_
_entity_poly.entity_id
_entity_poly.type
_entity_poly.pdbx_seq_one_letter_code
_entity_poly.pdbx_strand_id
1 'polypeptide(L)'
;MLVGIFLWTLSNTCVRVSVLLLYIRIFPVHRLVIFSLFFIICNVLFATGILVSACLLCRPFAYNWNRVTIQGHCGNQLAFNIWMGIINLVFDLIIVILPMPIIWKLQMSIAKKVSIILIFSMGFGLCIITLLRVIETTKIPREGITKGYASVGVLSILEPLLGIVNCCLPVMRPILTAIRG
;
A
#
# COMPACT_ATOMS: atom_id res chain seq x y z
N MET A 1 -18.38 5.37 -0.35
CA MET A 1 -17.68 4.09 -0.59
C MET A 1 -16.76 4.16 -1.81
N LEU A 2 -17.26 4.55 -2.98
CA LEU A 2 -16.47 4.63 -4.22
C LEU A 2 -15.29 5.63 -4.12
N VAL A 3 -15.54 6.85 -3.64
CA VAL A 3 -14.47 7.86 -3.39
C VAL A 3 -13.35 7.34 -2.49
N GLY A 4 -13.70 6.57 -1.44
CA GLY A 4 -12.72 6.01 -0.51
C GLY A 4 -11.81 4.97 -1.16
N ILE A 5 -12.35 4.12 -2.04
CA ILE A 5 -11.54 3.14 -2.80
C ILE A 5 -10.56 3.88 -3.72
N PHE A 6 -11.03 4.93 -4.42
CA PHE A 6 -10.20 5.70 -5.35
C PHE A 6 -9.04 6.37 -4.62
N LEU A 7 -9.32 7.10 -3.54
CA LEU A 7 -8.30 7.80 -2.76
C LEU A 7 -7.30 6.82 -2.14
N TRP A 8 -7.77 5.71 -1.61
CA TRP A 8 -6.92 4.71 -0.97
C TRP A 8 -6.01 4.01 -1.99
N THR A 9 -6.54 3.60 -3.15
CA THR A 9 -5.76 2.98 -4.23
C THR A 9 -4.73 3.94 -4.80
N LEU A 10 -5.12 5.19 -5.11
CA LEU A 10 -4.19 6.19 -5.64
C LEU A 10 -3.08 6.52 -4.64
N SER A 11 -3.42 6.71 -3.36
CA SER A 11 -2.44 7.02 -2.32
C SER A 11 -1.40 5.91 -2.18
N ASN A 12 -1.85 4.65 -2.11
CA ASN A 12 -0.95 3.50 -2.04
C ASN A 12 -0.06 3.39 -3.28
N THR A 13 -0.61 3.54 -4.49
CA THR A 13 0.17 3.52 -5.72
C THR A 13 1.24 4.61 -5.74
N CYS A 14 0.89 5.85 -5.37
CA CYS A 14 1.85 6.96 -5.31
C CYS A 14 2.97 6.70 -4.30
N VAL A 15 2.64 6.18 -3.11
CA VAL A 15 3.64 5.83 -2.08
C VAL A 15 4.58 4.75 -2.58
N ARG A 16 4.04 3.67 -3.17
CA ARG A 16 4.86 2.58 -3.73
C ARG A 16 5.78 3.07 -4.82
N VAL A 17 5.27 3.80 -5.80
CA VAL A 17 6.10 4.38 -6.88
C VAL A 17 7.21 5.26 -6.30
N SER A 18 6.91 6.09 -5.29
CA SER A 18 7.91 6.93 -4.62
C SER A 18 9.02 6.11 -3.96
N VAL A 19 8.67 5.03 -3.25
CA VAL A 19 9.63 4.12 -2.61
C VAL A 19 10.49 3.39 -3.65
N LEU A 20 9.89 2.90 -4.74
CA LEU A 20 10.63 2.22 -5.81
C LEU A 20 11.60 3.17 -6.53
N LEU A 21 11.20 4.42 -6.80
CA LEU A 21 12.09 5.44 -7.36
C LEU A 21 13.25 5.76 -6.41
N LEU A 22 12.98 5.81 -5.09
CA LEU A 22 14.01 5.97 -4.08
C LEU A 22 15.00 4.80 -4.08
N TYR A 23 14.52 3.56 -4.26
CA TYR A 23 15.39 2.38 -4.36
C TYR A 23 16.29 2.42 -5.59
N ILE A 24 15.75 2.80 -6.75
CA ILE A 24 16.53 3.00 -7.98
C ILE A 24 17.63 4.05 -7.76
N ARG A 25 17.32 5.14 -7.05
CA ARG A 25 18.27 6.23 -6.77
C ARG A 25 19.37 5.82 -5.79
N ILE A 26 19.05 5.06 -4.74
CA ILE A 26 20.02 4.66 -3.70
C ILE A 26 20.90 3.51 -4.17
N PHE A 27 20.32 2.52 -4.85
CA PHE A 27 21.02 1.31 -5.28
C PHE A 27 20.93 1.17 -6.81
N PRO A 28 21.87 1.77 -7.57
CA PRO A 28 21.88 1.70 -9.03
C PRO A 28 22.37 0.32 -9.53
N VAL A 29 21.79 -0.76 -9.01
CA VAL A 29 22.06 -2.13 -9.44
C VAL A 29 21.15 -2.43 -10.62
N HIS A 30 21.72 -2.71 -11.80
CA HIS A 30 20.97 -2.87 -13.05
C HIS A 30 19.76 -3.82 -12.93
N ARG A 31 19.93 -4.96 -12.25
CA ARG A 31 18.83 -5.90 -11.97
C ARG A 31 17.72 -5.26 -11.11
N LEU A 32 18.08 -4.56 -10.03
CA LEU A 32 17.10 -3.89 -9.17
C LEU A 32 16.32 -2.82 -9.94
N VAL A 33 17.00 -2.07 -10.80
CA VAL A 33 16.36 -1.02 -11.60
C VAL A 33 15.33 -1.62 -12.55
N ILE A 34 15.67 -2.70 -13.27
CA ILE A 34 14.74 -3.41 -14.16
C ILE A 34 13.55 -3.96 -13.37
N PHE A 35 13.79 -4.67 -12.26
CA PHE A 35 12.70 -5.21 -11.43
C PHE A 35 11.81 -4.10 -10.88
N SER A 36 12.40 -2.98 -10.47
CA SER A 36 11.65 -1.85 -9.91
C SER A 36 10.76 -1.17 -10.96
N LEU A 37 11.29 -0.93 -12.17
CA LEU A 37 10.52 -0.39 -13.29
C LEU A 37 9.38 -1.33 -13.70
N PHE A 38 9.66 -2.63 -13.83
CA PHE A 38 8.63 -3.62 -14.11
C PHE A 38 7.52 -3.59 -13.06
N PHE A 39 7.90 -3.54 -11.78
CA PHE A 39 6.94 -3.52 -10.69
C PHE A 39 6.12 -2.21 -10.62
N ILE A 40 6.71 -1.06 -10.96
CA ILE A 40 5.97 0.20 -11.12
C ILE A 40 4.89 0.04 -12.18
N ILE A 41 5.22 -0.52 -13.36
CA ILE A 41 4.25 -0.74 -14.43
C ILE A 41 3.13 -1.68 -13.96
N CYS A 42 3.47 -2.81 -13.33
CA CYS A 42 2.49 -3.74 -12.79
C CYS A 42 1.57 -3.08 -11.75
N ASN A 43 2.12 -2.23 -10.87
CA ASN A 43 1.35 -1.55 -9.84
C ASN A 43 0.36 -0.54 -10.43
N VAL A 44 0.79 0.24 -11.44
CA VAL A 44 -0.08 1.19 -12.14
C VAL A 44 -1.18 0.46 -12.91
N LEU A 45 -0.84 -0.61 -13.64
CA LEU A 45 -1.83 -1.43 -14.34
C LEU A 45 -2.86 -2.01 -13.36
N PHE A 46 -2.41 -2.56 -12.23
CA PHE A 46 -3.31 -3.08 -11.20
C PHE A 46 -4.23 -1.99 -10.62
N ALA A 47 -3.70 -0.80 -10.33
CA ALA A 47 -4.49 0.33 -9.86
C ALA A 47 -5.56 0.75 -10.87
N THR A 48 -5.20 0.88 -12.15
CA THR A 48 -6.19 1.19 -13.21
C THR A 48 -7.26 0.11 -13.33
N GLY A 49 -6.89 -1.17 -13.21
CA GLY A 49 -7.84 -2.29 -13.19
C GLY A 49 -8.83 -2.22 -12.03
N ILE A 50 -8.38 -1.84 -10.82
CA ILE A 50 -9.26 -1.62 -9.66
C ILE A 50 -10.23 -0.48 -9.94
N LEU A 51 -9.76 0.66 -10.46
CA LEU A 51 -10.59 1.83 -10.71
C LEU A 51 -11.70 1.53 -11.73
N VAL A 52 -11.33 0.86 -12.83
CA VAL A 52 -12.30 0.43 -13.86
C VAL A 52 -13.28 -0.59 -13.29
N SER A 53 -12.79 -1.58 -12.54
CA SER A 53 -13.65 -2.60 -11.92
C SER A 53 -14.61 -1.98 -10.89
N ALA A 54 -14.16 -1.00 -10.11
CA ALA A 54 -14.99 -0.28 -9.14
C ALA A 54 -16.10 0.52 -9.82
N CYS A 55 -15.85 1.10 -11.00
CA CYS A 55 -16.88 1.74 -11.82
C CYS A 55 -17.88 0.73 -12.39
N LEU A 56 -17.42 -0.46 -12.81
CA LEU A 56 -18.26 -1.47 -13.45
C LEU A 56 -18.98 -2.41 -12.47
N LEU A 57 -18.64 -2.37 -11.18
CA LEU A 57 -19.12 -3.29 -10.15
C LEU A 57 -20.64 -3.24 -9.94
N CYS A 58 -21.25 -2.07 -10.16
CA CYS A 58 -22.70 -1.89 -10.06
C CYS A 58 -23.28 -1.47 -11.41
N ARG A 59 -24.40 -2.08 -11.78
CA ARG A 59 -25.18 -1.77 -12.99
C ARG A 59 -26.59 -1.36 -12.57
N PRO A 60 -27.07 -0.15 -12.95
CA PRO A 60 -26.37 0.93 -13.66
C PRO A 60 -25.35 1.67 -12.79
N PHE A 61 -24.38 2.38 -13.40
CA PHE A 61 -23.30 3.09 -12.67
C PHE A 61 -23.82 4.04 -11.60
N ALA A 62 -24.93 4.73 -11.87
CA ALA A 62 -25.59 5.66 -10.95
C ALA A 62 -26.07 4.99 -9.63
N TYR A 63 -26.25 3.67 -9.63
CA TYR A 63 -26.58 2.89 -8.44
C TYR A 63 -25.47 2.90 -7.37
N ASN A 64 -24.23 3.25 -7.74
CA ASN A 64 -23.14 3.38 -6.77
C ASN A 64 -23.38 4.49 -5.73
N TRP A 65 -24.05 5.58 -6.12
CA TRP A 65 -24.26 6.75 -5.26
C TRP A 65 -25.74 7.05 -5.00
N ASN A 66 -26.65 6.58 -5.86
CA ASN A 66 -28.09 6.72 -5.66
C ASN A 66 -28.77 5.35 -5.53
N ARG A 67 -28.66 4.76 -4.33
CA ARG A 67 -29.26 3.46 -3.98
C ARG A 67 -30.75 3.54 -3.61
N VAL A 68 -31.26 4.75 -3.38
CA VAL A 68 -32.64 4.98 -2.91
C VAL A 68 -33.60 5.13 -4.09
N THR A 69 -33.17 5.80 -5.17
CA THR A 69 -34.06 6.13 -6.31
C THR A 69 -33.88 5.19 -7.50
N ILE A 70 -32.72 4.53 -7.64
CA ILE A 70 -32.40 3.71 -8.81
C ILE A 70 -32.42 2.24 -8.39
N GLN A 71 -33.15 1.40 -9.11
CA GLN A 71 -33.02 -0.05 -8.96
C GLN A 71 -31.82 -0.54 -9.77
N GLY A 72 -30.95 -1.31 -9.12
CA GLY A 72 -29.75 -1.86 -9.74
C GLY A 72 -29.23 -3.04 -8.94
N HIS A 73 -28.31 -3.78 -9.54
CA HIS A 73 -27.58 -4.83 -8.85
C HIS A 73 -26.10 -4.48 -8.80
N CYS A 74 -25.46 -4.81 -7.68
CA CYS A 74 -24.01 -4.78 -7.56
C CYS A 74 -23.51 -6.22 -7.50
N GLY A 75 -22.30 -6.45 -8.01
CA GLY A 75 -21.56 -7.69 -7.74
C GLY A 75 -21.20 -7.82 -6.26
N ASN A 76 -20.49 -8.90 -5.92
CA ASN A 76 -20.07 -9.17 -4.55
C ASN A 76 -18.98 -8.17 -4.10
N GLN A 77 -19.42 -7.08 -3.47
CA GLN A 77 -18.56 -5.99 -3.03
C GLN A 77 -17.63 -6.40 -1.88
N LEU A 78 -18.03 -7.36 -1.05
CA LEU A 78 -17.18 -7.90 0.01
C LEU A 78 -16.01 -8.68 -0.60
N ALA A 79 -16.29 -9.60 -1.52
CA ALA A 79 -15.26 -10.36 -2.22
C ALA A 79 -14.29 -9.44 -2.97
N PHE A 80 -14.80 -8.42 -3.65
CA PHE A 80 -13.97 -7.42 -4.34
C PHE A 80 -12.99 -6.71 -3.40
N ASN A 81 -13.46 -6.25 -2.23
CA ASN A 81 -12.60 -5.57 -1.25
C ASN A 81 -11.56 -6.51 -0.63
N ILE A 82 -11.91 -7.77 -0.37
CA ILE A 82 -10.99 -8.78 0.17
C ILE A 82 -9.87 -9.04 -0.86
N TRP A 83 -10.23 -9.33 -2.11
CA TRP A 83 -9.25 -9.58 -3.17
C TRP A 83 -8.32 -8.39 -3.40
N MET A 84 -8.90 -7.19 -3.46
CA MET A 84 -8.14 -5.94 -3.55
C MET A 84 -7.15 -5.79 -2.38
N GLY A 85 -7.60 -6.04 -1.15
CA GLY A 85 -6.76 -5.96 0.05
C GLY A 85 -5.64 -7.00 0.09
N ILE A 86 -5.92 -8.26 -0.29
CA ILE A 86 -4.92 -9.33 -0.35
C ILE A 86 -3.83 -8.98 -1.36
N ILE A 87 -4.21 -8.58 -2.57
CA ILE A 87 -3.22 -8.24 -3.59
C ILE A 87 -2.40 -7.03 -3.15
N ASN A 88 -3.04 -6.03 -2.51
CA ASN A 88 -2.34 -4.88 -1.95
C ASN A 88 -1.27 -5.30 -0.91
N LEU A 89 -1.62 -6.20 0.01
CA LEU A 89 -0.67 -6.76 0.97
C LEU A 89 0.51 -7.47 0.29
N VAL A 90 0.26 -8.21 -0.80
CA VAL A 90 1.33 -8.83 -1.59
C VAL A 90 2.27 -7.79 -2.18
N PHE A 91 1.73 -6.69 -2.72
CA PHE A 91 2.56 -5.58 -3.23
C PHE A 91 3.46 -4.99 -2.13
N ASP A 92 2.93 -4.79 -0.93
CA ASP A 92 3.72 -4.24 0.19
C ASP A 92 4.82 -5.20 0.65
N LEU A 93 4.52 -6.50 0.73
CA LEU A 93 5.52 -7.53 1.05
C LEU A 93 6.65 -7.56 0.02
N ILE A 94 6.33 -7.48 -1.28
CA ILE A 94 7.35 -7.48 -2.33
C ILE A 94 8.28 -6.27 -2.19
N ILE A 95 7.74 -5.08 -1.94
CA ILE A 95 8.54 -3.86 -1.76
C ILE A 95 9.47 -3.99 -0.57
N VAL A 96 8.99 -4.54 0.55
CA VAL A 96 9.78 -4.74 1.76
C VAL A 96 10.90 -5.77 1.52
N ILE A 97 10.62 -6.85 0.80
CA ILE A 97 11.59 -7.92 0.51
C ILE A 97 12.62 -7.50 -0.54
N LEU A 98 12.24 -6.69 -1.52
CA LEU A 98 13.08 -6.31 -2.67
C LEU A 98 14.50 -5.82 -2.29
N PRO A 99 14.71 -4.91 -1.31
CA PRO A 99 16.04 -4.42 -0.96
C PRO A 99 16.83 -5.39 -0.05
N MET A 100 16.19 -6.35 0.63
CA MET A 100 16.86 -7.20 1.62
C MET A 100 18.05 -8.00 1.06
N PRO A 101 17.93 -8.70 -0.09
CA PRO A 101 19.04 -9.46 -0.65
C PRO A 101 20.26 -8.59 -1.00
N ILE A 102 20.02 -7.33 -1.38
CA ILE A 102 21.07 -6.39 -1.76
C ILE A 102 21.78 -5.87 -0.51
N ILE A 103 21.00 -5.50 0.52
CA ILE A 103 21.52 -5.03 1.80
C ILE A 103 22.40 -6.10 2.46
N TRP A 104 22.02 -7.37 2.39
CA TRP A 104 22.78 -8.46 3.00
C TRP A 104 24.15 -8.70 2.34
N LYS A 105 24.28 -8.38 1.05
CA LYS A 105 25.55 -8.48 0.33
C LYS A 105 26.47 -7.28 0.54
N LEU A 106 25.96 -6.18 1.11
CA LEU A 106 26.69 -4.92 1.20
C LEU A 106 27.29 -4.74 2.60
N GLN A 107 28.62 -4.84 2.71
CA GLN A 107 29.34 -4.64 3.97
C GLN A 107 29.27 -3.17 4.41
N MET A 108 28.31 -2.86 5.29
CA MET A 108 28.08 -1.51 5.80
C MET A 108 28.47 -1.36 7.28
N SER A 109 28.92 -0.17 7.67
CA SER A 109 29.21 0.25 9.05
C SER A 109 27.99 0.08 9.98
N ILE A 110 28.21 -0.16 11.28
CA ILE A 110 27.15 -0.43 12.28
C ILE A 110 26.07 0.68 12.31
N ALA A 111 26.46 1.95 12.24
CA ALA A 111 25.51 3.07 12.16
C ALA A 111 24.59 2.98 10.93
N LYS A 112 25.13 2.45 9.81
CA LYS A 112 24.36 2.20 8.60
C LYS A 112 23.40 1.00 8.74
N LYS A 113 23.77 0.01 9.53
CA LYS A 113 22.97 -1.17 9.80
C LYS A 113 21.72 -0.84 10.65
N VAL A 114 21.89 -0.04 11.70
CA VAL A 114 20.79 0.32 12.62
C VAL A 114 19.65 1.04 11.91
N SER A 115 19.92 2.08 11.09
CA SER A 115 18.80 2.79 10.44
C SER A 115 18.09 1.94 9.38
N ILE A 116 18.80 1.01 8.73
CA ILE A 116 18.18 0.08 7.78
C ILE A 116 17.23 -0.86 8.52
N ILE A 117 17.63 -1.37 9.70
CA ILE A 117 16.76 -2.19 10.55
C ILE A 117 15.50 -1.40 10.93
N LEU A 118 15.62 -0.13 11.32
CA LEU A 118 14.46 0.70 11.68
C LEU A 118 13.49 0.90 10.50
N ILE A 119 13.99 1.21 9.31
CA ILE A 119 13.17 1.37 8.09
C ILE A 119 12.48 0.03 7.77
N PHE A 120 13.21 -1.07 7.89
CA PHE A 120 12.67 -2.40 7.62
C PHE A 120 11.58 -2.81 8.63
N SER A 121 11.79 -2.55 9.92
CA SER A 121 10.81 -2.79 10.97
C SER A 121 9.53 -1.98 10.75
N MET A 122 9.62 -0.72 10.31
CA MET A 122 8.43 0.05 9.94
C MET A 122 7.73 -0.52 8.71
N GLY A 123 8.48 -0.93 7.69
CA GLY A 123 7.93 -1.65 6.52
C GLY A 123 7.18 -2.93 6.90
N PHE A 124 7.70 -3.70 7.85
CA PHE A 124 7.01 -4.88 8.37
C PHE A 124 5.74 -4.53 9.15
N GLY A 125 5.79 -3.45 9.94
CA GLY A 125 4.62 -2.90 10.63
C GLY A 125 3.49 -2.50 9.67
N LEU A 126 3.84 -1.91 8.52
CA LEU A 126 2.88 -1.61 7.46
C LEU A 126 2.19 -2.87 6.95
N CYS A 127 2.94 -3.93 6.68
CA CYS A 127 2.38 -5.22 6.24
C CYS A 127 1.35 -5.77 7.26
N ILE A 128 1.63 -5.65 8.56
CA ILE A 128 0.70 -6.05 9.63
C ILE A 128 -0.59 -5.23 9.56
N ILE A 129 -0.49 -3.91 9.38
CA ILE A 129 -1.64 -3.01 9.30
C ILE A 129 -2.53 -3.35 8.10
N THR A 130 -1.93 -3.59 6.92
CA THR A 130 -2.66 -4.09 5.74
C THR A 130 -3.35 -5.43 6.01
N LEU A 131 -2.68 -6.36 6.72
CA LEU A 131 -3.26 -7.66 7.04
C LEU A 131 -4.46 -7.51 7.99
N LEU A 132 -4.33 -6.69 9.03
CA LEU A 132 -5.42 -6.37 9.95
C LEU A 132 -6.61 -5.80 9.18
N ARG A 133 -6.38 -4.88 8.24
CA ARG A 133 -7.46 -4.34 7.38
C ARG A 133 -8.19 -5.44 6.61
N VAL A 134 -7.49 -6.40 6.03
CA VAL A 134 -8.11 -7.53 5.32
C VAL A 134 -8.95 -8.36 6.29
N ILE A 135 -8.43 -8.66 7.48
CA ILE A 135 -9.16 -9.41 8.52
C ILE A 135 -10.43 -8.66 8.93
N GLU A 136 -10.33 -7.37 9.26
CA GLU A 136 -11.47 -6.55 9.66
C GLU A 136 -12.52 -6.45 8.55
N THR A 137 -12.09 -6.42 7.28
CA THR A 137 -13.00 -6.45 6.12
C THR A 137 -13.81 -7.75 6.07
N THR A 138 -13.24 -8.89 6.44
CA THR A 138 -13.95 -10.18 6.48
C THR A 138 -14.94 -10.31 7.65
N LYS A 139 -14.75 -9.53 8.72
CA LYS A 139 -15.60 -9.55 9.92
C LYS A 139 -16.85 -8.66 9.82
N ILE A 140 -16.88 -7.74 8.87
CA ILE A 140 -18.02 -6.83 8.59
C ILE A 140 -19.41 -7.54 8.63
N PRO A 141 -19.62 -8.70 7.97
CA PRO A 141 -20.92 -9.36 7.99
C PRO A 141 -21.34 -9.95 9.35
N ARG A 142 -20.43 -10.05 10.34
CA ARG A 142 -20.69 -10.73 11.63
C ARG A 142 -20.90 -9.79 12.82
N GLU A 143 -20.27 -8.61 12.83
CA GLU A 143 -20.23 -7.74 14.03
C GLU A 143 -21.09 -6.46 13.93
N GLY A 144 -21.86 -6.33 12.85
CA GLY A 144 -22.72 -5.16 12.60
C GLY A 144 -22.00 -4.05 11.83
N ILE A 145 -22.77 -3.36 10.98
CA ILE A 145 -22.29 -2.40 9.97
C ILE A 145 -21.59 -1.17 10.61
N THR A 146 -21.84 -0.85 11.88
CA THR A 146 -21.32 0.39 12.46
C THR A 146 -19.88 0.28 12.96
N LYS A 147 -19.49 -0.85 13.60
CA LYS A 147 -18.14 -1.01 14.18
C LYS A 147 -17.10 -1.46 13.16
N GLY A 148 -17.43 -2.45 12.33
CA GLY A 148 -16.50 -2.99 11.34
C GLY A 148 -16.05 -1.96 10.30
N TYR A 149 -16.96 -1.10 9.83
CA TYR A 149 -16.63 -0.06 8.86
C TYR A 149 -15.80 1.07 9.45
N ALA A 150 -15.98 1.40 10.72
CA ALA A 150 -15.17 2.42 11.41
C ALA A 150 -13.70 1.96 11.54
N SER A 151 -13.49 0.72 12.00
CA SER A 151 -12.14 0.14 12.12
C SER A 151 -11.42 0.06 10.78
N VAL A 152 -12.11 -0.40 9.72
CA VAL A 152 -11.54 -0.44 8.36
C VAL A 152 -11.23 0.96 7.82
N GLY A 153 -12.04 1.96 8.17
CA GLY A 153 -11.81 3.36 7.79
C GLY A 153 -10.52 3.92 8.39
N VAL A 154 -10.31 3.73 9.68
CA VAL A 154 -9.08 4.18 10.38
C VAL A 154 -7.85 3.50 9.80
N LEU A 155 -7.90 2.17 9.62
CA LEU A 155 -6.79 1.40 9.04
C LEU A 155 -6.46 1.86 7.61
N SER A 156 -7.46 2.21 6.81
CA SER A 156 -7.27 2.68 5.44
C SER A 156 -6.60 4.07 5.36
N ILE A 157 -6.71 4.89 6.40
CA ILE A 157 -6.02 6.19 6.49
C ILE A 157 -4.61 6.01 7.04
N LEU A 158 -4.47 5.17 8.06
CA LEU A 158 -3.19 4.93 8.74
C LEU A 158 -2.14 4.31 7.81
N GLU A 159 -2.55 3.37 6.97
CA GLU A 159 -1.68 2.63 6.05
C GLU A 159 -0.87 3.56 5.11
N PRO A 160 -1.48 4.43 4.28
CA PRO A 160 -0.73 5.34 3.42
C PRO A 160 0.09 6.38 4.21
N LEU A 161 -0.41 6.86 5.35
CA LEU A 161 0.32 7.84 6.19
C LEU A 161 1.63 7.26 6.71
N LEU A 162 1.60 6.06 7.28
CA LEU A 162 2.80 5.37 7.74
C LEU A 162 3.71 5.00 6.56
N GLY A 163 3.13 4.71 5.39
CA GLY A 163 3.90 4.48 4.15
C GLY A 163 4.71 5.70 3.73
N ILE A 164 4.11 6.89 3.79
CA ILE A 164 4.80 8.17 3.52
C ILE A 164 5.93 8.39 4.53
N VAL A 165 5.64 8.22 5.83
CA VAL A 165 6.66 8.37 6.89
C VAL A 165 7.84 7.43 6.64
N ASN A 166 7.56 6.16 6.32
CA ASN A 166 8.58 5.18 6.02
C ASN A 166 9.44 5.56 4.79
N CYS A 167 8.84 6.18 3.77
CA CYS A 167 9.55 6.67 2.58
C CYS A 167 10.46 7.87 2.86
N CYS A 168 10.14 8.71 3.85
CA CYS A 168 10.93 9.89 4.19
C CYS A 168 12.16 9.57 5.07
N LEU A 169 12.12 8.47 5.83
CA LEU A 169 13.21 8.09 6.75
C LEU A 169 14.60 7.93 6.11
N PRO A 170 14.75 7.30 4.93
CA PRO A 170 16.06 7.17 4.29
C PRO A 170 16.69 8.52 3.90
N VAL A 171 15.85 9.52 3.57
CA VAL A 171 16.29 10.87 3.14
C VAL A 171 16.67 11.76 4.33
N MET A 172 16.01 11.60 5.49
CA MET A 172 16.34 12.34 6.70
C MET A 172 17.67 11.91 7.33
N ARG A 173 18.12 10.69 7.03
CA ARG A 173 19.34 10.09 7.59
C ARG A 173 20.60 10.95 7.44
N PRO A 174 21.00 11.43 6.24
CA PRO A 174 22.20 12.25 6.08
C PRO A 174 22.15 13.55 6.90
N ILE A 175 20.98 14.18 7.04
CA ILE A 175 20.80 15.43 7.78
C ILE A 175 21.02 15.22 9.28
N LEU A 176 20.51 14.12 9.85
CA LEU A 176 20.71 13.75 11.25
C LEU A 176 22.17 13.47 11.60
N THR A 177 22.94 12.89 10.67
CA THR A 177 24.39 12.73 10.84
C THR A 177 25.16 14.04 10.67
N ALA A 178 24.69 14.97 9.84
CA ALA A 178 25.33 16.27 9.63
C ALA A 178 25.11 17.26 10.79
N ILE A 179 24.00 17.15 11.55
CA ILE A 179 23.74 18.00 12.73
C ILE A 179 24.50 17.51 13.98
N ARG A 180 24.92 16.24 14.00
CA ARG A 180 25.64 15.62 15.12
C ARG A 180 27.17 15.64 15.00
N GLY A 181 27.72 16.14 13.89
CA GLY A 181 29.16 16.30 13.65
C GLY A 181 29.51 17.78 13.56
#